data_AF-A0A4Q3E195-F1
#
_entry.id   AF-A0A4Q3E195-F1
#
_cell.length_a   1.000
_cell.length_b   1.000
_cell.length_c   1.000
_cell.angle_alpha   90.00
_cell.angle_beta   90.00
_cell.angle_gamma   90.00
#
_symmetry.space_group_name_H-M   'P 1'
#
loop_
_entity.id
_entity.type
_entity.pdbx_description
1 polymer ?
#
loop_
_entity_poly.entity_id
_entity_poly.type
_entity_poly.pdbx_seq_one_letter_code
_entity_poly.pdbx_strand_id
1 'polypeptide(L)'
;MPSHSQSFQLFPAHLVQRYKRFLADIILPNGDSITVHCPNTGSMKNCIQPMSSCWYSTSTSTARKYPNTLEVVTTPSGDLAGINTSRSNHLVATAICDGIIVELQGYDNVRREVVYGNEKSRIDFLLERENEKCFVEVKNVTLMETKGQGLFPDAVSDRGAKHLRELMQMVREGHRAVLLYCVQHTGIRSVEPADTIDPLYGKTLRGKFCKRQRDFKKHPLYPFPASGLD
;
A
#
# COMPACT_ATOMS: atom_id res chain seq x y z
N MET A 1 -23.36 -22.09 4.99
CA MET A 1 -22.81 -22.34 3.65
C MET A 1 -21.40 -21.75 3.63
N PRO A 2 -20.32 -22.53 3.61
CA PRO A 2 -19.00 -21.93 3.53
C PRO A 2 -18.84 -21.33 2.13
N SER A 3 -18.77 -20.00 2.07
CA SER A 3 -18.39 -19.29 0.86
C SER A 3 -17.04 -19.85 0.43
N HIS A 4 -16.94 -20.26 -0.84
CA HIS A 4 -15.66 -20.60 -1.44
C HIS A 4 -14.84 -19.32 -1.54
N SER A 5 -14.18 -18.93 -0.45
CA SER A 5 -13.12 -17.94 -0.49
C SER A 5 -12.01 -18.57 -1.32
N GLN A 6 -11.91 -18.18 -2.60
CA GLN A 6 -10.75 -18.52 -3.40
C GLN A 6 -9.51 -18.06 -2.63
N SER A 7 -8.67 -19.01 -2.23
CA SER A 7 -7.42 -18.72 -1.56
C SER A 7 -6.58 -17.85 -2.48
N PHE A 8 -6.23 -16.65 -2.01
CA PHE A 8 -5.28 -15.79 -2.72
C PHE A 8 -3.92 -16.48 -2.77
N GLN A 9 -3.50 -16.90 -3.95
CA GLN A 9 -2.25 -17.63 -4.18
C GLN A 9 -1.27 -16.76 -4.95
N LEU A 10 -0.01 -16.81 -4.51
CA LEU A 10 1.12 -16.22 -5.22
C LEU A 10 1.94 -17.31 -5.90
N PHE A 11 2.35 -17.03 -7.13
CA PHE A 11 3.20 -17.90 -7.94
C PHE A 11 4.56 -17.22 -8.15
N PRO A 12 5.68 -17.94 -7.95
CA PRO A 12 7.01 -17.39 -8.14
C PRO A 12 7.37 -17.24 -9.62
N ALA A 13 8.16 -16.22 -9.93
CA ALA A 13 8.72 -15.95 -11.26
C ALA A 13 9.99 -15.08 -11.14
N HIS A 14 10.61 -14.75 -12.26
CA HIS A 14 11.70 -13.77 -12.34
C HIS A 14 11.27 -12.54 -13.13
N LEU A 15 11.42 -11.35 -12.56
CA LEU A 15 11.07 -10.09 -13.19
C LEU A 15 12.10 -9.72 -14.26
N VAL A 16 11.69 -9.61 -15.53
CA VAL A 16 12.59 -9.17 -16.61
C VAL A 16 12.64 -7.65 -16.65
N GLN A 17 11.48 -7.02 -16.84
CA GLN A 17 11.36 -5.57 -16.97
C GLN A 17 9.94 -5.11 -16.65
N ARG A 18 9.82 -3.84 -16.23
CA ARG A 18 8.55 -3.12 -16.16
C ARG A 18 8.56 -2.02 -17.22
N TYR A 19 7.47 -1.89 -17.97
CA TYR A 19 7.35 -0.88 -19.03
C TYR A 19 5.91 -0.38 -19.14
N LYS A 20 5.74 0.76 -19.81
CA LYS A 20 4.45 1.46 -19.96
C LYS A 20 3.71 1.68 -18.62
N ARG A 21 4.41 1.63 -17.48
CA ARG A 21 3.90 1.68 -16.09
C ARG A 21 3.03 0.50 -15.65
N PHE A 22 2.17 -0.02 -16.52
CA PHE A 22 1.14 -1.02 -16.18
C PHE A 22 1.43 -2.44 -16.69
N LEU A 23 2.59 -2.68 -17.32
CA LEU A 23 3.01 -4.00 -17.78
C LEU A 23 4.37 -4.38 -17.19
N ALA A 24 4.55 -5.67 -16.95
CA ALA A 24 5.84 -6.27 -16.66
C ALA A 24 5.96 -7.60 -17.40
N ASP A 25 7.15 -7.89 -17.91
CA ASP A 25 7.46 -9.23 -18.44
C ASP A 25 8.17 -10.02 -17.34
N ILE A 26 7.77 -11.28 -17.17
CA ILE A 26 8.32 -12.21 -16.18
C ILE A 26 8.64 -13.56 -16.83
N ILE A 27 9.64 -14.25 -16.28
CA ILE A 27 9.99 -15.62 -16.66
C ILE A 27 9.47 -16.58 -15.59
N LEU A 28 8.67 -17.56 -16.01
CA LEU A 28 8.10 -18.59 -15.16
C LEU A 28 9.13 -19.69 -14.83
N PRO A 29 8.88 -20.54 -13.81
CA PRO A 29 9.80 -21.63 -13.45
C PRO A 29 10.08 -22.64 -14.59
N ASN A 30 9.17 -22.77 -15.55
CA ASN A 30 9.34 -23.62 -16.73
C ASN A 30 10.14 -22.95 -17.87
N GLY A 31 10.56 -21.69 -17.70
CA GLY A 31 11.31 -20.92 -18.70
C GLY A 31 10.46 -20.06 -19.63
N ASP A 32 9.13 -20.17 -19.58
CA ASP A 32 8.23 -19.36 -20.43
C ASP A 32 8.27 -17.88 -20.01
N SER A 33 8.26 -17.00 -21.01
CA SER A 33 8.13 -15.55 -20.81
C SER A 33 6.67 -15.13 -21.00
N ILE A 34 6.11 -14.46 -20.00
CA ILE A 34 4.74 -13.92 -20.07
C ILE A 34 4.70 -12.45 -19.66
N THR A 35 3.72 -11.71 -20.20
CA THR A 35 3.41 -10.35 -19.76
C THR A 35 2.29 -10.36 -18.72
N VAL A 36 2.52 -9.67 -17.60
CA VAL A 36 1.58 -9.50 -16.49
C VAL A 36 1.20 -8.04 -16.29
N HIS A 37 0.04 -7.80 -15.68
CA HIS A 37 -0.36 -6.47 -15.26
C HIS A 37 0.49 -6.00 -14.07
N CYS A 38 1.01 -4.78 -14.13
CA CYS A 38 1.63 -4.10 -13.00
C CYS A 38 0.62 -3.09 -12.41
N PRO A 39 -0.01 -3.39 -11.26
CA PRO A 39 -1.07 -2.58 -10.64
C PRO A 39 -0.53 -1.39 -9.83
N ASN A 40 0.64 -0.88 -10.20
CA ASN A 40 1.27 0.29 -9.58
C ASN A 40 1.54 1.33 -10.66
N THR A 41 0.91 2.51 -10.53
CA THR A 41 1.07 3.62 -11.47
C THR A 41 2.19 4.59 -11.08
N GLY A 42 2.75 4.43 -9.87
CA GLY A 42 3.87 5.21 -9.34
C GLY A 42 5.18 4.91 -10.05
N SER A 43 6.25 5.58 -9.60
CA SER A 43 7.58 5.40 -10.20
C SER A 43 8.12 4.00 -9.94
N MET A 44 7.75 3.38 -8.81
CA MET A 44 8.38 2.15 -8.31
C MET A 44 9.91 2.29 -8.23
N LYS A 45 10.37 3.52 -7.93
CA LYS A 45 11.78 3.83 -7.74
C LYS A 45 12.35 2.89 -6.66
N ASN A 46 13.53 2.34 -6.96
CA ASN A 46 14.24 1.37 -6.12
C ASN A 46 13.48 0.06 -5.84
N CYS A 47 12.42 -0.26 -6.59
CA CYS A 47 11.70 -1.54 -6.45
C CYS A 47 12.02 -2.54 -7.57
N ILE A 48 12.50 -2.08 -8.73
CA ILE A 48 12.68 -2.93 -9.91
C ILE A 48 14.15 -3.34 -10.04
N GLN A 49 14.40 -4.65 -9.96
CA GLN A 49 15.69 -5.26 -10.29
C GLN A 49 15.46 -6.30 -11.40
N PRO A 50 16.01 -6.12 -12.61
CA PRO A 50 15.95 -7.15 -13.65
C PRO A 50 16.52 -8.48 -13.18
N MET A 51 15.91 -9.56 -13.64
CA MET A 51 16.19 -10.96 -13.32
C MET A 51 16.10 -11.31 -11.83
N SER A 52 15.40 -10.51 -11.04
CA SER A 52 15.17 -10.80 -9.61
C SER A 52 13.89 -11.62 -9.39
N SER A 53 13.81 -12.35 -8.28
CA SER A 53 12.60 -13.07 -7.91
C SER A 53 11.42 -12.12 -7.72
N CYS A 54 10.26 -12.52 -8.23
CA CYS A 54 9.01 -11.82 -8.05
C CYS A 54 7.86 -12.82 -7.86
N TRP A 55 6.71 -12.30 -7.47
CA TRP A 55 5.50 -13.09 -7.29
C TRP A 55 4.31 -12.42 -7.96
N TYR A 56 3.50 -13.24 -8.62
CA TYR A 56 2.29 -12.81 -9.29
C TYR A 56 1.08 -13.61 -8.81
N SER A 57 -0.11 -13.04 -8.95
CA SER A 57 -1.38 -13.73 -8.75
C SER A 57 -2.12 -13.91 -10.08
N THR A 58 -3.03 -14.87 -10.14
CA THR A 58 -3.88 -15.12 -11.32
C THR A 58 -5.35 -14.88 -10.97
N SER A 59 -6.03 -14.07 -11.75
CA SER A 59 -7.47 -13.87 -11.65
C SER A 59 -8.24 -14.93 -12.45
N THR A 60 -9.34 -15.43 -11.91
CA THR A 60 -10.27 -16.31 -12.65
C THR A 60 -11.23 -15.55 -13.57
N SER A 61 -11.15 -14.22 -13.64
CA SER A 61 -12.00 -13.41 -14.50
C SER A 61 -11.58 -13.55 -15.96
N THR A 62 -12.49 -14.05 -16.80
CA THR A 62 -12.28 -14.22 -18.25
C THR A 62 -12.31 -12.90 -19.03
N ALA A 63 -12.74 -11.79 -18.41
CA ALA A 63 -12.83 -10.48 -19.05
C ALA A 63 -11.49 -9.73 -19.11
N ARG A 64 -10.45 -10.22 -18.42
CA ARG A 64 -9.16 -9.52 -18.31
C ARG A 64 -8.25 -9.86 -19.49
N LYS A 65 -7.73 -8.82 -20.16
CA LYS A 65 -6.67 -8.99 -21.17
C LYS A 65 -5.40 -9.63 -20.59
N TYR A 66 -5.05 -9.25 -19.36
CA TYR A 66 -3.93 -9.83 -18.60
C TYR A 66 -4.50 -10.45 -17.31
N PRO A 67 -4.66 -11.79 -17.24
CA PRO A 67 -5.22 -12.45 -16.07
C PRO A 67 -4.24 -12.45 -14.89
N ASN A 68 -2.94 -12.33 -15.18
CA ASN A 68 -1.86 -12.34 -14.20
C ASN A 68 -1.51 -10.93 -13.75
N THR A 69 -1.29 -10.74 -12.44
CA THR A 69 -0.99 -9.46 -11.81
C THR A 69 0.29 -9.60 -11.00
N LEU A 70 1.27 -8.72 -11.21
CA LEU A 70 2.48 -8.63 -10.39
C LEU A 70 2.10 -8.12 -9.00
N GLU A 71 2.49 -8.84 -7.95
CA GLU A 71 2.08 -8.55 -6.56
C GLU A 71 3.27 -8.13 -5.70
N VAL A 72 4.38 -8.86 -5.79
CA VAL A 72 5.60 -8.65 -4.98
C VAL A 72 6.83 -8.71 -5.88
N VAL A 73 7.82 -7.87 -5.60
CA VAL A 73 9.13 -7.87 -6.28
C VAL A 73 10.25 -7.92 -5.25
N THR A 74 11.40 -8.48 -5.66
CA THR A 74 12.64 -8.31 -4.91
C THR A 74 13.34 -7.03 -5.38
N THR A 75 13.66 -6.14 -4.44
CA THR A 75 14.31 -4.87 -4.74
C THR A 75 15.80 -5.05 -5.03
N PRO A 76 16.49 -4.04 -5.59
CA PRO A 76 17.95 -4.08 -5.73
C PRO A 76 18.72 -4.30 -4.42
N SER A 77 18.13 -3.98 -3.25
CA SER A 77 18.72 -4.24 -1.93
C SER A 77 18.48 -5.66 -1.41
N GLY A 78 17.76 -6.50 -2.15
CA GLY A 78 17.39 -7.86 -1.74
C GLY A 78 16.16 -7.94 -0.83
N ASP A 79 15.43 -6.83 -0.65
CA ASP A 79 14.21 -6.78 0.15
C ASP A 79 12.98 -7.16 -0.68
N LEU A 80 11.91 -7.58 -0.02
CA LEU A 80 10.62 -7.80 -0.69
C LEU A 80 9.76 -6.54 -0.60
N ALA A 81 9.21 -6.10 -1.74
CA ALA A 81 8.27 -4.99 -1.82
C ALA A 81 6.92 -5.45 -2.40
N GLY A 82 5.83 -5.18 -1.68
CA GLY A 82 4.45 -5.38 -2.15
C GLY A 82 4.01 -4.21 -3.02
N ILE A 83 4.01 -4.41 -4.34
CA ILE A 83 3.85 -3.32 -5.30
C ILE A 83 2.40 -3.07 -5.66
N ASN A 84 1.51 -4.03 -5.41
CA ASN A 84 0.09 -3.88 -5.68
C ASN A 84 -0.58 -2.95 -4.67
N THR A 85 -0.69 -1.68 -5.03
CA THR A 85 -1.24 -0.64 -4.17
C THR A 85 -2.70 -0.89 -3.79
N SER A 86 -3.47 -1.60 -4.64
CA SER A 86 -4.86 -1.97 -4.33
C SER A 86 -4.99 -2.93 -3.14
N ARG A 87 -3.92 -3.68 -2.82
CA ARG A 87 -3.88 -4.58 -1.66
C ARG A 87 -3.76 -3.83 -0.35
N SER A 88 -3.19 -2.62 -0.34
CA SER A 88 -2.95 -1.84 0.88
C SER A 88 -4.23 -1.65 1.69
N ASN A 89 -5.33 -1.27 1.04
CA ASN A 89 -6.62 -1.10 1.71
C ASN A 89 -7.16 -2.45 2.21
N HIS A 90 -6.98 -3.54 1.47
CA HIS A 90 -7.39 -4.86 1.96
C HIS A 90 -6.60 -5.28 3.20
N LEU A 91 -5.27 -5.14 3.18
CA LEU A 91 -4.40 -5.45 4.32
C LEU A 91 -4.75 -4.62 5.56
N VAL A 92 -4.97 -3.31 5.38
CA VAL A 92 -5.38 -2.43 6.47
C VAL A 92 -6.77 -2.78 7.00
N ALA A 93 -7.73 -3.10 6.12
CA ALA A 93 -9.05 -3.55 6.55
C ALA A 93 -8.96 -4.81 7.42
N THR A 94 -8.22 -5.82 6.97
CA THR A 94 -7.98 -7.05 7.75
C THR A 94 -7.30 -6.74 9.08
N ALA A 95 -6.26 -5.88 9.08
CA ALA A 95 -5.55 -5.53 10.30
C ALA A 95 -6.40 -4.71 11.31
N ILE A 96 -7.37 -3.92 10.82
CA ILE A 96 -8.37 -3.26 11.68
C ILE A 96 -9.34 -4.30 12.24
N CYS A 97 -9.92 -5.16 11.39
CA CYS A 97 -10.87 -6.20 11.80
C CYS A 97 -10.28 -7.20 12.81
N ASP A 98 -9.01 -7.57 12.63
CA ASP A 98 -8.32 -8.57 13.45
C ASP A 98 -7.70 -7.95 14.73
N GLY A 99 -7.92 -6.66 14.98
CA GLY A 99 -7.42 -6.00 16.20
C GLY A 99 -5.91 -5.70 16.20
N ILE A 100 -5.22 -5.90 15.08
CA ILE A 100 -3.77 -5.71 14.96
C ILE A 100 -3.39 -4.23 15.07
N ILE A 101 -4.23 -3.34 14.51
CA ILE A 101 -4.06 -1.90 14.63
C ILE A 101 -4.87 -1.43 15.84
N VAL A 102 -4.25 -1.50 17.02
CA VAL A 102 -4.89 -1.21 18.31
C VAL A 102 -5.43 0.22 18.39
N GLU A 103 -4.77 1.18 17.74
CA GLU A 103 -5.19 2.59 17.71
C GLU A 103 -6.50 2.81 16.95
N LEU A 104 -6.93 1.86 16.11
CA LEU A 104 -8.14 1.93 15.30
C LEU A 104 -9.27 1.03 15.83
N GLN A 105 -9.13 0.53 17.06
CA GLN A 105 -10.16 -0.28 17.73
C GLN A 105 -11.19 0.57 18.46
N GLY A 106 -12.32 -0.06 18.83
CA GLY A 106 -13.38 0.57 19.63
C GLY A 106 -14.39 1.37 18.80
N TYR A 107 -14.51 1.09 17.50
CA TYR A 107 -15.55 1.60 16.63
C TYR A 107 -16.57 0.49 16.28
N ASP A 108 -17.84 0.84 16.13
CA ASP A 108 -18.91 -0.12 15.86
C ASP A 108 -19.03 -0.46 14.37
N ASN A 109 -18.70 0.51 13.52
CA ASN A 109 -18.86 0.40 12.07
C ASN A 109 -17.58 0.79 11.33
N VAL A 110 -17.27 0.03 10.27
CA VAL A 110 -16.16 0.31 9.34
C VAL A 110 -16.72 0.42 7.94
N ARG A 111 -16.74 1.63 7.38
CA ARG A 111 -17.16 1.89 6.00
C ARG A 111 -15.96 2.20 5.13
N ARG A 112 -15.99 1.77 3.89
CA ARG A 112 -14.89 1.94 2.92
C ARG A 112 -15.29 2.92 1.83
N GLU A 113 -14.30 3.62 1.25
CA GLU A 113 -14.49 4.39 0.01
C GLU A 113 -15.57 5.48 0.12
N VAL A 114 -15.64 6.17 1.28
CA VAL A 114 -16.68 7.17 1.59
C VAL A 114 -16.28 8.54 1.05
N VAL A 115 -17.19 9.23 0.36
CA VAL A 115 -16.96 10.61 -0.11
C VAL A 115 -17.05 11.58 1.08
N TYR A 116 -16.09 12.49 1.20
CA TYR A 116 -16.00 13.45 2.31
C TYR A 116 -15.32 14.76 1.87
N GLY A 117 -15.33 15.74 2.76
CA GLY A 117 -14.65 17.02 2.58
C GLY A 117 -15.30 17.93 1.53
N ASN A 118 -14.78 19.15 1.44
CA ASN A 118 -15.30 20.17 0.53
C ASN A 118 -14.89 19.92 -0.93
N GLU A 119 -13.76 19.24 -1.14
CA GLU A 119 -13.25 18.95 -2.47
C GLU A 119 -13.71 17.56 -2.98
N LYS A 120 -14.69 16.95 -2.31
CA LYS A 120 -15.31 15.65 -2.62
C LYS A 120 -14.30 14.52 -2.84
N SER A 121 -13.23 14.48 -2.04
CA SER A 121 -12.36 13.30 -2.04
C SER A 121 -13.04 12.10 -1.41
N ARG A 122 -12.36 10.97 -1.49
CA ARG A 122 -12.84 9.70 -0.98
C ARG A 122 -11.84 9.19 0.04
N ILE A 123 -12.32 8.97 1.27
CA ILE A 123 -11.53 8.40 2.36
C ILE A 123 -11.53 6.87 2.23
N ASP A 124 -10.39 6.24 2.51
CA ASP A 124 -10.26 4.79 2.42
C ASP A 124 -11.14 4.09 3.47
N PHE A 125 -11.14 4.60 4.71
CA PHE A 125 -12.02 4.13 5.79
C PHE A 125 -12.64 5.27 6.59
N LEU A 126 -13.91 5.10 6.92
CA LEU A 126 -14.62 5.86 7.94
C LEU A 126 -15.02 4.89 9.05
N LEU A 127 -14.43 5.08 10.23
CA LEU A 127 -14.78 4.32 11.44
C LEU A 127 -15.74 5.16 12.29
N GLU A 128 -16.83 4.56 12.77
CA GLU A 128 -17.90 5.28 13.47
C GLU A 128 -18.28 4.56 14.78
N ARG A 129 -18.46 5.33 15.85
CA ARG A 129 -19.06 4.92 17.14
C ARG A 129 -19.94 6.05 17.65
N GLU A 130 -21.24 5.82 17.79
CA GLU A 130 -22.21 6.88 18.14
C GLU A 130 -22.01 8.17 17.30
N ASN A 131 -21.57 9.26 17.93
CA ASN A 131 -21.27 10.55 17.28
C ASN A 131 -19.78 10.73 16.92
N GLU A 132 -18.91 9.78 17.28
CA GLU A 132 -17.49 9.82 16.96
C GLU A 132 -17.21 9.28 15.56
N LYS A 133 -16.41 10.03 14.81
CA LYS A 133 -15.94 9.65 13.47
C LYS A 133 -14.42 9.67 13.40
N CYS A 134 -13.85 8.64 12.80
CA CYS A 134 -12.43 8.55 12.48
C CYS A 134 -12.22 8.31 10.98
N PHE A 135 -11.64 9.31 10.32
CA PHE A 135 -11.29 9.27 8.91
C PHE A 135 -9.87 8.70 8.76
N VAL A 136 -9.72 7.57 8.06
CA VAL A 136 -8.43 6.90 7.87
C VAL A 136 -8.08 6.87 6.39
N GLU A 137 -6.98 7.54 6.04
CA GLU A 137 -6.37 7.52 4.72
C GLU A 137 -5.16 6.59 4.74
N VAL A 138 -5.07 5.67 3.78
CA VAL A 138 -4.00 4.70 3.64
C VAL A 138 -3.06 5.10 2.51
N LYS A 139 -1.76 5.08 2.79
CA LYS A 139 -0.70 5.29 1.80
C LYS A 139 0.19 4.05 1.72
N ASN A 140 0.38 3.50 0.53
CA ASN A 140 1.37 2.44 0.32
C ASN A 140 2.78 3.03 0.30
N VAL A 141 3.71 2.45 1.06
CA VAL A 141 5.12 2.87 1.09
C VAL A 141 6.01 1.73 0.66
N THR A 142 6.71 1.93 -0.46
CA THR A 142 7.70 0.98 -1.00
C THR A 142 9.03 1.64 -1.34
N LEU A 143 9.11 2.99 -1.37
CA LEU A 143 10.36 3.69 -1.65
C LEU A 143 11.28 3.65 -0.43
N MET A 144 12.46 3.06 -0.61
CA MET A 144 13.57 3.11 0.33
C MET A 144 14.81 3.62 -0.41
N GLU A 145 15.39 4.73 0.05
CA GLU A 145 16.63 5.28 -0.51
C GLU A 145 17.84 4.95 0.37
N THR A 146 17.67 5.10 1.69
CA THR A 146 18.63 4.65 2.70
C THR A 146 18.07 3.44 3.42
N LYS A 147 18.91 2.46 3.78
CA LYS A 147 18.50 1.25 4.51
C LYS A 147 17.67 1.61 5.74
N GLY A 148 16.44 1.11 5.82
CA GLY A 148 15.51 1.38 6.93
C GLY A 148 14.65 2.62 6.77
N GLN A 149 14.99 3.55 5.88
CA GLN A 149 14.30 4.83 5.69
C GLN A 149 13.29 4.72 4.56
N GLY A 150 12.02 4.57 4.93
CA GLY A 150 10.89 4.63 4.01
C GLY A 150 10.50 6.06 3.69
N LEU A 151 10.23 6.33 2.42
CA LEU A 151 9.88 7.66 1.92
C LEU A 151 8.51 7.64 1.23
N PHE A 152 7.72 8.70 1.45
CA PHE A 152 6.49 8.92 0.70
C PHE A 152 6.29 10.41 0.38
N PRO A 153 5.86 10.78 -0.84
CA PRO A 153 5.57 9.92 -1.99
C PRO A 153 6.80 9.55 -2.82
N ASP A 154 6.64 8.64 -3.80
CA ASP A 154 7.68 8.25 -4.77
C ASP A 154 7.64 9.06 -6.09
N ALA A 155 6.71 10.02 -6.19
CA ALA A 155 6.56 11.00 -7.25
C ALA A 155 5.70 12.19 -6.76
N VAL A 156 5.82 13.35 -7.38
CA VAL A 156 4.97 14.53 -7.09
C VAL A 156 3.50 14.17 -7.25
N SER A 157 2.66 14.54 -6.28
CA SER A 157 1.23 14.24 -6.31
C SER A 157 0.37 15.34 -5.70
N ASP A 158 -0.30 16.11 -6.57
CA ASP A 158 -1.32 17.09 -6.15
C ASP A 158 -2.44 16.44 -5.33
N ARG A 159 -2.78 15.19 -5.66
CA ARG A 159 -3.77 14.39 -4.95
C ARG A 159 -3.34 14.08 -3.51
N GLY A 160 -2.06 13.80 -3.29
CA GLY A 160 -1.52 13.54 -1.95
C GLY A 160 -1.70 14.74 -1.02
N ALA A 161 -1.27 15.92 -1.47
CA ALA A 161 -1.44 17.16 -0.71
C ALA A 161 -2.92 17.54 -0.51
N LYS A 162 -3.77 17.30 -1.52
CA LYS A 162 -5.23 17.48 -1.41
C LYS A 162 -5.83 16.66 -0.27
N HIS A 163 -5.58 15.35 -0.25
CA HIS A 163 -6.13 14.46 0.77
C HIS A 163 -5.66 14.88 2.18
N LEU A 164 -4.41 15.32 2.34
CA LEU A 164 -3.92 15.86 3.61
C LEU A 164 -4.71 17.09 4.07
N ARG A 165 -4.99 18.04 3.17
CA ARG A 165 -5.80 19.24 3.51
C ARG A 165 -7.22 18.87 3.95
N GLU A 166 -7.84 17.88 3.32
CA GLU A 166 -9.17 17.40 3.71
C GLU A 166 -9.15 16.67 5.05
N LEU A 167 -8.12 15.87 5.36
CA LEU A 167 -7.95 15.32 6.72
C LEU A 167 -7.78 16.43 7.76
N MET A 168 -6.99 17.46 7.47
CA MET A 168 -6.83 18.62 8.36
C MET A 168 -8.15 19.39 8.55
N GLN A 169 -9.04 19.40 7.54
CA GLN A 169 -10.38 19.96 7.68
C GLN A 169 -11.22 19.12 8.64
N MET A 170 -11.20 17.79 8.56
CA MET A 170 -11.94 16.91 9.49
C MET A 170 -11.47 17.10 10.93
N VAL A 171 -10.16 17.27 11.15
CA VAL A 171 -9.62 17.61 12.49
C VAL A 171 -10.16 18.96 12.98
N ARG A 172 -10.25 19.97 12.11
CA ARG A 172 -10.80 21.29 12.46
C ARG A 172 -12.29 21.25 12.78
N GLU A 173 -13.02 20.30 12.20
CA GLU A 173 -14.44 20.04 12.49
C GLU A 173 -14.65 19.19 13.77
N GLY A 174 -13.57 18.81 14.46
CA GLY A 174 -13.64 18.05 15.71
C GLY A 174 -13.66 16.54 15.52
N HIS A 175 -13.47 16.04 14.29
CA HIS A 175 -13.35 14.61 14.02
C HIS A 175 -11.91 14.10 14.18
N ARG A 176 -11.76 12.79 14.39
CA ARG A 176 -10.45 12.15 14.36
C ARG A 176 -10.04 11.91 12.90
N ALA A 177 -8.79 12.19 12.57
CA ALA A 177 -8.21 11.85 11.27
C ALA A 177 -6.89 11.12 11.46
N VAL A 178 -6.67 10.07 10.66
CA VAL A 178 -5.49 9.22 10.70
C VAL A 178 -4.94 9.08 9.29
N LEU A 179 -3.65 9.36 9.12
CA LEU A 179 -2.88 8.99 7.94
C LEU A 179 -2.08 7.74 8.29
N LEU A 180 -2.36 6.64 7.62
CA LEU A 180 -1.78 5.33 7.88
C LEU A 180 -0.86 4.93 6.71
N TYR A 181 0.41 4.75 6.99
CA TYR A 181 1.36 4.22 6.01
C TYR A 181 1.36 2.69 6.07
N CYS A 182 0.83 2.05 5.04
CA CYS A 182 0.97 0.61 4.81
C CYS A 182 2.35 0.35 4.21
N VAL A 183 3.31 -0.03 5.05
CA VAL A 183 4.70 -0.26 4.66
C VAL A 183 4.85 -1.67 4.11
N GLN A 184 4.75 -1.79 2.79
CA GLN A 184 4.92 -3.07 2.09
C GLN A 184 6.35 -3.20 1.56
N HIS A 185 7.35 -3.10 2.44
CA HIS A 185 8.77 -3.28 2.11
C HIS A 185 9.56 -3.79 3.33
N THR A 186 10.20 -4.95 3.23
CA THR A 186 10.83 -5.65 4.39
C THR A 186 11.98 -4.88 5.04
N GLY A 187 12.70 -4.11 4.23
CA GLY A 187 13.84 -3.31 4.65
C GLY A 187 13.47 -2.03 5.39
N ILE A 188 12.23 -1.52 5.27
CA ILE A 188 11.82 -0.25 5.87
C ILE A 188 11.60 -0.42 7.38
N ARG A 189 11.96 0.61 8.16
CA ARG A 189 11.89 0.66 9.62
C ARG A 189 11.24 1.93 10.15
N SER A 190 11.33 3.04 9.41
CA SER A 190 10.64 4.30 9.68
C SER A 190 10.09 4.88 8.38
N VAL A 191 9.10 5.77 8.49
CA VAL A 191 8.54 6.49 7.33
C VAL A 191 8.64 7.99 7.56
N GLU A 192 9.08 8.70 6.55
CA GLU A 192 9.11 10.17 6.53
C GLU A 192 8.66 10.72 5.17
N PRO A 193 8.23 12.00 5.12
CA PRO A 193 7.89 12.62 3.85
C PRO A 193 9.14 12.78 2.98
N ALA A 194 8.99 12.43 1.69
CA ALA A 194 10.03 12.59 0.69
C ALA A 194 10.13 14.06 0.24
N ASP A 195 10.69 14.92 1.08
CA ASP A 195 10.72 16.38 0.86
C ASP A 195 11.44 16.79 -0.44
N THR A 196 12.41 15.99 -0.90
CA THR A 196 13.13 16.22 -2.16
C THR A 196 12.31 15.83 -3.39
N ILE A 197 11.29 14.99 -3.23
CA ILE A 197 10.39 14.54 -4.30
C ILE A 197 9.14 15.41 -4.32
N ASP A 198 8.47 15.59 -3.19
CA ASP A 198 7.27 16.42 -3.06
C ASP A 198 7.35 17.33 -1.81
N PRO A 199 7.96 18.52 -1.94
CA PRO A 199 8.07 19.47 -0.84
C PRO A 199 6.71 19.95 -0.32
N LEU A 200 5.69 20.02 -1.18
CA LEU A 200 4.35 20.46 -0.81
C LEU A 200 3.68 19.44 0.10
N TYR A 201 3.78 18.15 -0.23
CA TYR A 201 3.29 17.07 0.62
C TYR A 201 3.93 17.13 2.00
N GLY A 202 5.27 17.20 2.07
CA GLY A 202 5.99 17.24 3.34
C GLY A 202 5.68 18.47 4.19
N LYS A 203 5.59 19.65 3.57
CA LYS A 203 5.16 20.90 4.23
C LYS A 203 3.74 20.78 4.78
N THR A 204 2.83 20.18 4.01
CA THR A 204 1.43 19.99 4.41
C THR A 204 1.33 19.01 5.58
N LEU A 205 2.06 17.89 5.52
CA LEU A 205 2.10 16.86 6.56
C LEU A 205 2.59 17.41 7.91
N ARG A 206 3.62 18.28 7.87
CA ARG A 206 4.16 18.93 9.08
C ARG A 206 3.33 20.12 9.58
N GLY A 207 2.19 20.43 8.96
CA GLY A 207 1.28 21.47 9.44
C GLY A 207 0.81 21.22 10.89
N LYS A 208 0.47 22.30 11.60
CA LYS A 208 0.17 22.35 13.07
C LYS A 208 -0.94 21.41 13.58
N PHE A 209 -1.60 20.65 12.72
CA PHE A 209 -2.71 19.75 13.05
C PHE A 209 -2.30 18.27 13.10
N CYS A 210 -1.09 17.92 12.68
CA CYS A 210 -0.59 16.54 12.77
C CYS A 210 0.08 16.33 14.13
N LYS A 211 -0.66 15.81 15.13
CA LYS A 211 -0.02 15.18 16.29
C LYS A 211 0.58 13.87 15.78
N ARG A 212 1.92 13.78 15.68
CA ARG A 212 2.62 12.53 15.36
C ARG A 212 2.16 11.43 16.32
N GLN A 213 1.37 10.48 15.86
CA GLN A 213 1.30 9.19 16.53
C GLN A 213 2.61 8.44 16.22
N ARG A 214 3.24 7.93 17.26
CA ARG A 214 4.58 7.34 17.23
C ARG A 214 4.61 6.10 16.34
N ASP A 215 5.79 5.85 15.80
CA ASP A 215 6.17 4.72 14.96
C ASP A 215 5.36 3.45 15.20
N PHE A 216 4.74 2.95 14.13
CA PHE A 216 4.15 1.62 14.08
C PHE A 216 5.21 0.60 14.48
N LYS A 217 5.12 0.08 15.72
CA LYS A 217 5.85 -1.13 16.08
C LYS A 217 5.30 -2.27 15.25
N LYS A 218 6.22 -2.95 14.56
CA LYS A 218 5.97 -4.09 13.68
C LYS A 218 4.97 -5.08 14.27
N HIS A 219 3.85 -5.28 13.59
CA HIS A 219 3.27 -6.61 13.48
C HIS A 219 3.61 -7.11 12.08
N PRO A 220 4.57 -8.03 11.92
CA PRO A 220 4.80 -8.66 10.63
C PRO A 220 3.55 -9.44 10.26
N LEU A 221 2.73 -8.89 9.36
CA LEU A 221 1.70 -9.64 8.65
C LEU A 221 2.43 -10.55 7.66
N TYR A 222 2.85 -11.73 8.12
CA TYR A 222 3.22 -12.84 7.25
C TYR A 222 2.33 -14.03 7.56
N PRO A 223 1.79 -14.65 6.50
CA PRO A 223 2.34 -15.95 6.17
C PRO A 223 2.68 -15.98 4.67
N PHE A 224 3.97 -16.00 4.34
CA PHE A 224 4.40 -16.65 3.11
C PHE A 224 5.08 -17.96 3.49
N PRO A 225 4.71 -19.09 2.85
CA PRO A 225 5.37 -20.35 3.12
C PRO A 225 6.81 -20.26 2.62
N ALA A 226 7.76 -20.33 3.54
CA ALA A 226 9.11 -20.76 3.22
C ALA A 226 9.04 -22.27 2.93
N SER A 227 8.95 -22.63 1.66
CA SER A 227 9.21 -24.00 1.23
C SER A 227 10.25 -24.00 0.12
N GLY A 228 11.48 -24.35 0.55
CA GLY A 228 12.48 -25.14 -0.17
C GLY A 228 12.76 -24.81 -1.62
N LEU A 229 13.89 -24.13 -1.83
CA LEU A 229 14.78 -24.42 -2.95
C LEU A 229 16.19 -24.46 -2.36
N ASP A 230 16.60 -25.68 -1.98
CA ASP A 230 17.99 -26.12 -2.12
C ASP A 230 18.25 -26.39 -3.61
#